data_AF-A0A843GJX9-F1
#
_entry.id   AF-A0A843GJX9-F1
#
_cell.length_a   1.000
_cell.length_b   1.000
_cell.length_c   1.000
_cell.angle_alpha   90.00
_cell.angle_beta   90.00
_cell.angle_gamma   90.00
#
_symmetry.space_group_name_H-M   'P 1'
#
loop_
_entity.id
_entity.type
_entity.pdbx_description
1 polymer ?
#
loop_
_entity_poly.entity_id
_entity_poly.type
_entity_poly.pdbx_seq_one_letter_code
_entity_poly.pdbx_strand_id
1 'polypeptide(L)'
;MNNLFNHAYPYLDEHELNLDWLIAKMKELNIRMDEFEVINSITFSGSWDITKQYPAWTIVDDGGMGYVSIQPVPAGILIGNTNYWRLIADYSVIIAGLASRITALENTVGDASSGLVKDVNDLQGDITRIDPIISNMNYYENANILILGDSLCDEGIARFQPNWVTYFRTKVTAAGGSITNYSFGGRCLSNVDVNNLIDDLPNVPSGSYTDIILFLGINDWAQNATKTQFGNAINSFDSWCHTTYPNAKVHVITPLKSEYSGTQTPELLYRFMLTKYCTNNGFNIIDAYADAPLFNGNIAALKNAWSGDNLGTHDGLHMNPDYAPYFADYVFNSLPIFKGASVSNAVEGVQLTNFFNSVAMNIYMHEDGRVVLYINLASYTPGSTLVSLGTLPDWVRPIFEKSTYNYTGGTTYAMFIVKTSGACYLLMPNTNNMPTCSPLIEYYIDPAERSTTQYIV
;
A
#
# COMPACT_ATOMS: atom_id res chain seq x y z
N MET A 1 -55.67 65.92 -75.84
CA MET A 1 -55.59 64.53 -75.35
C MET A 1 -54.22 64.03 -75.74
N ASN A 2 -53.23 64.17 -74.86
CA ASN A 2 -52.82 63.20 -73.83
C ASN A 2 -52.29 61.88 -74.41
N ASN A 3 -50.99 61.67 -74.14
CA ASN A 3 -50.26 60.42 -73.92
C ASN A 3 -50.21 59.41 -75.07
N LEU A 4 -48.98 59.12 -75.52
CA LEU A 4 -48.33 57.80 -75.42
C LEU A 4 -47.21 57.70 -76.47
N PHE A 5 -46.02 58.21 -76.19
CA PHE A 5 -44.77 57.63 -76.72
C PHE A 5 -43.63 57.94 -75.74
N ASN A 6 -43.74 57.33 -74.57
CA ASN A 6 -42.63 57.15 -73.66
C ASN A 6 -41.74 56.05 -74.28
N HIS A 7 -40.87 56.43 -75.23
CA HIS A 7 -40.04 55.48 -75.95
C HIS A 7 -38.86 55.02 -75.06
N ALA A 8 -38.98 53.80 -74.55
CA ALA A 8 -37.89 53.05 -73.95
C ALA A 8 -36.89 52.47 -74.99
N TYR A 9 -37.09 52.74 -76.29
CA TYR A 9 -36.33 52.20 -77.43
C TYR A 9 -36.01 53.30 -78.48
N PRO A 10 -35.01 53.12 -79.35
CA PRO A 10 -34.20 54.20 -79.91
C PRO A 10 -34.70 54.77 -81.22
N TYR A 11 -36.00 54.78 -81.49
CA TYR A 11 -36.52 55.17 -82.80
C TYR A 11 -37.41 56.42 -82.69
N LEU A 12 -37.15 57.42 -83.53
CA LEU A 12 -37.98 58.62 -83.69
C LEU A 12 -39.18 58.33 -84.62
N ASP A 13 -38.99 57.44 -85.61
CA ASP A 13 -39.98 56.68 -86.39
C ASP A 13 -39.37 55.34 -86.87
N GLU A 14 -40.08 54.51 -87.65
CA GLU A 14 -39.64 53.17 -88.08
C GLU A 14 -38.27 53.12 -88.81
N HIS A 15 -37.71 54.27 -89.20
CA HIS A 15 -36.46 54.36 -89.95
C HIS A 15 -35.42 55.37 -89.42
N GLU A 16 -35.75 56.21 -88.44
CA GLU A 16 -34.81 57.18 -87.87
C GLU A 16 -34.38 56.83 -86.44
N LEU A 17 -33.07 56.61 -86.26
CA LEU A 17 -32.44 56.40 -84.94
C LEU A 17 -32.47 57.70 -84.12
N ASN A 18 -32.96 57.61 -82.89
CA ASN A 18 -32.91 58.67 -81.90
C ASN A 18 -31.46 58.86 -81.41
N LEU A 19 -30.79 59.87 -81.98
CA LEU A 19 -29.44 60.27 -81.60
C LEU A 19 -29.29 60.53 -80.09
N ASP A 20 -30.31 61.08 -79.42
CA ASP A 20 -30.24 61.36 -77.97
C ASP A 20 -30.17 60.06 -77.14
N TRP A 21 -30.89 59.02 -77.56
CA TRP A 21 -30.82 57.71 -76.92
C TRP A 21 -29.45 57.06 -77.12
N LEU A 22 -28.87 57.16 -78.33
CA LEU A 22 -27.55 56.60 -78.62
C LEU A 22 -26.48 57.31 -77.78
N ILE A 23 -26.54 58.64 -77.69
CA ILE A 23 -25.66 59.44 -76.84
C ILE A 23 -25.83 59.04 -75.36
N ALA A 24 -27.06 58.82 -74.89
CA ALA A 24 -27.31 58.35 -73.53
C ALA A 24 -26.71 56.96 -73.27
N LYS A 25 -26.86 56.01 -74.21
CA LYS A 25 -26.28 54.66 -74.08
C LYS A 25 -24.76 54.63 -74.19
N MET A 26 -24.17 55.47 -75.02
CA MET A 26 -22.71 55.66 -75.04
C MET A 26 -22.19 56.20 -73.71
N LYS A 27 -22.90 57.16 -73.08
CA LYS A 27 -22.55 57.67 -71.75
C LYS A 27 -22.67 56.59 -70.66
N GLU A 28 -23.75 55.80 -70.66
CA GLU A 28 -23.89 54.66 -69.76
C GLU A 28 -22.77 53.63 -69.93
N LEU A 29 -22.39 53.34 -71.18
CA LEU A 29 -21.32 52.40 -71.49
C LEU A 29 -19.95 52.93 -71.04
N ASN A 30 -19.71 54.23 -71.20
CA ASN A 30 -18.49 54.88 -70.69
C ASN A 30 -18.39 54.74 -69.17
N ILE A 31 -19.48 55.03 -68.44
CA ILE A 31 -19.52 54.89 -66.98
C ILE A 31 -19.25 53.43 -66.56
N ARG A 32 -19.85 52.44 -67.23
CA ARG A 32 -19.60 51.02 -66.93
C ARG A 32 -18.17 50.58 -67.24
N MET A 33 -17.55 51.17 -68.26
CA MET A 33 -16.17 50.86 -68.62
C MET A 33 -15.19 51.45 -67.58
N ASP A 34 -15.46 52.66 -67.10
CA ASP A 34 -14.69 53.29 -66.02
C ASP A 34 -14.80 52.46 -64.71
N GLU A 35 -16.01 51.99 -64.36
CA GLU A 35 -16.22 51.11 -63.19
C GLU A 35 -15.50 49.75 -63.34
N PHE A 36 -15.53 49.16 -64.54
CA PHE A 36 -14.86 47.89 -64.85
C PHE A 36 -13.34 47.99 -64.75
N GLU A 37 -12.75 49.11 -65.19
CA GLU A 37 -11.31 49.36 -65.11
C GLU A 37 -10.85 49.47 -63.65
N VAL A 38 -11.60 50.20 -62.81
CA VAL A 38 -11.29 50.31 -61.37
C VAL A 38 -11.36 48.94 -60.69
N ILE A 39 -12.42 48.16 -60.94
CA ILE A 39 -12.57 46.84 -60.28
C ILE A 39 -11.49 45.85 -60.71
N ASN A 40 -11.12 45.82 -62.00
CA ASN A 40 -10.09 44.89 -62.49
C ASN A 40 -8.65 45.36 -62.25
N SER A 41 -8.43 46.59 -61.80
CA SER A 41 -7.12 47.08 -61.40
C SER A 41 -6.82 46.85 -59.91
N ILE A 42 -7.79 46.41 -59.12
CA ILE A 42 -7.56 46.07 -57.71
C ILE A 42 -6.68 44.83 -57.61
N THR A 43 -5.54 44.98 -56.92
CA THR A 43 -4.54 43.92 -56.76
C THR A 43 -4.20 43.72 -55.28
N PHE A 44 -3.93 42.49 -54.85
CA PHE A 44 -3.45 42.22 -53.48
C PHE A 44 -1.94 41.96 -53.49
N SER A 45 -1.18 42.71 -52.69
CA SER A 45 0.28 42.67 -52.68
C SER A 45 0.90 42.01 -51.43
N GLY A 46 0.07 41.50 -50.52
CA GLY A 46 0.53 40.90 -49.26
C GLY A 46 0.88 41.97 -48.23
N SER A 47 1.91 41.71 -47.41
CA SER A 47 2.30 42.62 -46.32
C SER A 47 2.90 43.94 -46.83
N TRP A 48 2.50 45.04 -46.20
CA TRP A 48 3.03 46.38 -46.46
C TRP A 48 4.52 46.45 -46.11
N ASP A 49 5.28 47.15 -46.96
CA ASP A 49 6.72 47.35 -46.83
C ASP A 49 7.03 48.79 -47.23
N ILE A 50 7.55 49.57 -46.28
CA ILE A 50 7.88 50.98 -46.48
C ILE A 50 8.91 51.21 -47.60
N THR A 51 9.69 50.19 -47.96
CA THR A 51 10.71 50.28 -49.01
C THR A 51 10.15 50.06 -50.42
N LYS A 52 8.91 49.60 -50.55
CA LYS A 52 8.27 49.27 -51.83
C LYS A 52 7.39 50.40 -52.35
N GLN A 53 7.22 50.42 -53.66
CA GLN A 53 6.23 51.25 -54.34
C GLN A 53 4.99 50.41 -54.64
N TYR A 54 3.82 51.03 -54.59
CA TYR A 54 2.55 50.38 -54.86
C TYR A 54 1.78 51.15 -55.94
N PRO A 55 1.23 50.47 -56.97
CA PRO A 55 0.27 51.08 -57.89
C PRO A 55 -0.99 51.57 -57.16
N ALA A 56 -1.80 52.39 -57.83
CA ALA A 56 -3.14 52.69 -57.33
C ALA A 56 -3.99 51.41 -57.25
N TRP A 57 -4.99 51.39 -56.37
CA TRP A 57 -5.89 50.27 -56.13
C TRP A 57 -5.22 48.97 -55.63
N THR A 58 -3.99 49.04 -55.15
CA THR A 58 -3.33 47.91 -54.48
C THR A 58 -3.73 47.81 -53.01
N ILE A 59 -4.12 46.61 -52.59
CA ILE A 59 -4.42 46.23 -51.21
C ILE A 59 -3.18 45.65 -50.55
N VAL A 60 -2.88 46.11 -49.34
CA VAL A 60 -1.80 45.61 -48.48
C VAL A 60 -2.32 45.30 -47.08
N ASP A 61 -1.64 44.39 -46.38
CA ASP A 61 -1.85 44.11 -44.95
C ASP A 61 -0.75 44.75 -44.09
N ASP A 62 -1.13 45.45 -43.03
CA ASP A 62 -0.22 45.93 -41.99
C ASP A 62 -0.69 45.42 -40.63
N GLY A 63 -0.16 44.28 -40.20
CA GLY A 63 -0.46 43.74 -38.87
C GLY A 63 -1.93 43.38 -38.64
N GLY A 64 -2.64 42.94 -39.68
CA GLY A 64 -4.09 42.64 -39.61
C GLY A 64 -4.99 43.81 -39.95
N MET A 65 -4.45 44.96 -40.35
CA MET A 65 -5.21 46.07 -40.93
C MET A 65 -5.03 46.08 -42.45
N GLY A 66 -6.14 45.98 -43.17
CA GLY A 66 -6.16 46.02 -44.63
C GLY A 66 -6.28 47.45 -45.13
N TYR A 67 -5.35 47.89 -45.97
CA TYR A 67 -5.37 49.20 -46.61
C TYR A 67 -5.41 49.07 -48.12
N VAL A 68 -6.12 49.97 -48.80
CA VAL A 68 -6.06 50.14 -50.26
C VAL A 68 -5.39 51.45 -50.60
N SER A 69 -4.48 51.44 -51.57
CA SER A 69 -3.91 52.66 -52.13
C SER A 69 -4.94 53.37 -53.01
N ILE A 70 -5.17 54.66 -52.79
CA ILE A 70 -6.11 55.46 -53.60
C ILE A 70 -5.43 56.17 -54.79
N GLN A 71 -4.10 56.12 -54.84
CA GLN A 71 -3.24 56.61 -55.93
C GLN A 71 -1.87 55.88 -55.85
N PRO A 72 -0.98 56.01 -56.86
CA PRO A 72 0.35 55.40 -56.78
C PRO A 72 1.12 55.88 -55.55
N VAL A 73 1.70 54.95 -54.79
CA VAL A 73 2.42 55.19 -53.54
C VAL A 73 3.92 55.01 -53.75
N PRO A 74 4.74 56.07 -53.66
CA PRO A 74 6.19 55.96 -53.66
C PRO A 74 6.75 55.25 -52.44
N ALA A 75 7.98 54.74 -52.55
CA ALA A 75 8.71 54.18 -51.41
C ALA A 75 8.97 55.28 -50.37
N GLY A 76 8.91 54.92 -49.09
CA GLY A 76 9.08 55.82 -47.94
C GLY A 76 7.79 56.43 -47.40
N ILE A 77 6.63 56.19 -48.03
CA ILE A 77 5.35 56.68 -47.53
C ILE A 77 4.81 55.76 -46.44
N LEU A 78 4.56 56.33 -45.25
CA LEU A 78 3.96 55.63 -44.11
C LEU A 78 2.53 55.19 -44.41
N ILE A 79 2.16 53.99 -43.93
CA ILE A 79 0.82 53.41 -44.07
C ILE A 79 -0.31 54.29 -43.51
N GLY A 80 -0.02 55.08 -42.48
CA GLY A 80 -0.98 56.03 -41.89
C GLY A 80 -1.24 57.30 -42.72
N ASN A 81 -0.58 57.48 -43.87
CA ASN A 81 -0.79 58.65 -44.71
C ASN A 81 -2.08 58.52 -45.53
N THR A 82 -3.14 59.18 -45.07
CA THR A 82 -4.50 59.11 -45.66
C THR A 82 -4.62 59.70 -47.07
N ASN A 83 -3.59 60.42 -47.55
CA ASN A 83 -3.55 60.89 -48.94
C ASN A 83 -3.21 59.75 -49.91
N TYR A 84 -2.60 58.67 -49.42
CA TYR A 84 -2.18 57.53 -50.23
C TYR A 84 -2.94 56.26 -49.87
N TRP A 85 -3.26 56.06 -48.58
CA TRP A 85 -3.87 54.84 -48.07
C TRP A 85 -5.26 55.10 -47.49
N ARG A 86 -6.17 54.16 -47.73
CA ARG A 86 -7.48 54.11 -47.09
C ARG A 86 -7.63 52.77 -46.37
N LEU A 87 -7.96 52.80 -45.09
CA LEU A 87 -8.30 51.61 -44.32
C LEU A 87 -9.60 51.01 -44.88
N ILE A 88 -9.58 49.72 -45.19
CA ILE A 88 -10.73 48.98 -45.72
C ILE A 88 -11.15 47.81 -44.85
N ALA A 89 -10.28 47.33 -43.95
CA ALA A 89 -10.59 46.30 -42.98
C ALA A 89 -9.69 46.42 -41.74
N ASP A 90 -10.25 46.14 -40.57
CA ASP A 90 -9.51 46.04 -39.31
C ASP A 90 -9.82 44.69 -38.66
N TYR A 91 -8.90 43.73 -38.82
CA TYR A 91 -9.01 42.41 -38.20
C TYR A 91 -8.37 42.37 -36.81
N SER A 92 -7.74 43.46 -36.34
CA SER A 92 -7.01 43.50 -35.06
C SER A 92 -7.92 43.21 -33.87
N VAL A 93 -9.17 43.69 -33.90
CA VAL A 93 -10.19 43.44 -32.87
C VAL A 93 -10.56 41.96 -32.80
N ILE A 94 -10.68 41.31 -33.97
CA ILE A 94 -11.00 39.88 -34.05
C ILE A 94 -9.83 39.05 -33.52
N ILE A 95 -8.60 39.39 -33.93
CA ILE A 95 -7.38 38.71 -33.47
C ILE A 95 -7.22 38.84 -31.95
N ALA A 96 -7.40 40.04 -31.39
CA ALA A 96 -7.32 40.27 -29.94
C ALA A 96 -8.39 39.48 -29.16
N GLY A 97 -9.62 39.42 -29.70
CA GLY A 97 -10.70 38.62 -29.12
C GLY A 97 -10.40 37.11 -29.15
N LEU A 98 -9.84 36.61 -30.25
CA LEU A 98 -9.41 35.21 -30.36
C LEU A 98 -8.27 34.89 -29.41
N ALA A 99 -7.25 35.74 -29.32
CA ALA A 99 -6.14 35.57 -28.39
C ALA A 99 -6.62 35.50 -26.93
N SER A 100 -7.52 36.41 -26.54
CA SER A 100 -8.10 36.41 -25.18
C SER A 100 -8.87 35.13 -24.88
N ARG A 101 -9.63 34.62 -25.86
CA ARG A 101 -10.37 33.35 -25.73
C ARG A 101 -9.42 32.15 -25.66
N ILE A 102 -8.32 32.16 -26.42
CA ILE A 102 -7.28 31.13 -26.37
C ILE A 102 -6.65 31.09 -24.98
N THR A 103 -6.21 32.24 -24.44
CA THR A 103 -5.63 32.31 -23.10
C THR A 103 -6.61 31.83 -22.01
N ALA A 104 -7.88 32.22 -22.10
CA ALA A 104 -8.90 31.72 -21.17
C ALA A 104 -9.08 30.19 -21.27
N LEU A 105 -9.01 29.64 -22.49
CA LEU A 105 -9.06 28.20 -22.72
C LEU A 105 -7.83 27.51 -22.13
N GLU A 106 -6.62 28.01 -22.39
CA GLU A 106 -5.36 27.48 -21.86
C GLU A 106 -5.36 27.41 -20.33
N ASN A 107 -5.87 28.44 -19.64
CA ASN A 107 -6.01 28.41 -18.18
C ASN A 107 -7.02 27.36 -17.68
N THR A 108 -8.03 27.05 -18.50
CA THR A 108 -9.08 26.09 -18.12
C THR A 108 -8.65 24.64 -18.39
N VAL A 109 -7.91 24.40 -19.49
CA VAL A 109 -7.64 23.05 -20.02
C VAL A 109 -6.15 22.69 -20.16
N GLY A 110 -5.23 23.63 -19.94
CA GLY A 110 -3.80 23.45 -20.21
C GLY A 110 -2.90 23.41 -18.98
N ASP A 111 -3.42 23.73 -17.80
CA ASP A 111 -2.64 23.78 -16.56
C ASP A 111 -2.78 22.47 -15.78
N ALA A 112 -1.67 21.76 -15.53
CA ALA A 112 -1.68 20.55 -14.71
C ALA A 112 -1.92 20.82 -13.20
N SER A 113 -1.80 22.07 -12.78
CA SER A 113 -1.91 22.53 -11.40
C SER A 113 -3.20 23.29 -11.08
N SER A 114 -4.09 23.50 -12.06
CA SER A 114 -5.41 24.10 -11.88
C SER A 114 -6.37 23.73 -13.02
N GLY A 115 -7.67 24.01 -12.88
CA GLY A 115 -8.65 23.72 -13.94
C GLY A 115 -8.86 22.22 -14.20
N LEU A 116 -9.32 21.90 -15.42
CA LEU A 116 -9.84 20.55 -15.75
C LEU A 116 -8.77 19.46 -15.74
N VAL A 117 -7.52 19.77 -16.10
CA VAL A 117 -6.44 18.76 -16.11
C VAL A 117 -6.10 18.34 -14.69
N LYS A 118 -6.07 19.28 -13.73
CA LYS A 118 -5.91 18.95 -12.32
C LYS A 118 -7.06 18.09 -11.83
N ASP A 119 -8.31 18.47 -12.12
CA ASP A 119 -9.49 17.71 -11.67
C ASP A 119 -9.45 16.27 -12.21
N VAL A 120 -9.04 16.07 -13.46
CA VAL A 120 -8.84 14.73 -14.05
C VAL A 120 -7.74 13.95 -13.32
N ASN A 121 -6.61 14.58 -13.03
CA ASN A 121 -5.51 13.94 -12.29
C ASN A 121 -5.91 13.56 -10.86
N ASP A 122 -6.64 14.44 -10.17
CA ASP A 122 -7.15 14.17 -8.82
C ASP A 122 -8.14 13.00 -8.83
N LEU A 123 -9.10 13.01 -9.77
CA LEU A 123 -10.05 11.91 -9.96
C LEU A 123 -9.34 10.58 -10.27
N GLN A 124 -8.29 10.61 -11.07
CA GLN A 124 -7.50 9.41 -11.37
C GLN A 124 -6.73 8.91 -10.14
N GLY A 125 -6.26 9.82 -9.28
CA GLY A 125 -5.71 9.49 -7.97
C GLY A 125 -6.75 8.85 -7.05
N ASP A 126 -7.98 9.35 -7.03
CA ASP A 126 -9.07 8.79 -6.23
C ASP A 126 -9.52 7.42 -6.74
N ILE A 127 -9.62 7.22 -8.06
CA ILE A 127 -9.88 5.91 -8.66
C ILE A 127 -8.83 4.89 -8.20
N THR A 128 -7.55 5.27 -8.26
CA THR A 128 -6.43 4.42 -7.83
C THR A 128 -6.52 4.02 -6.34
N ARG A 129 -7.10 4.88 -5.48
CA ARG A 129 -7.33 4.58 -4.05
C ARG A 129 -8.55 3.70 -3.80
N ILE A 130 -9.55 3.75 -4.69
CA ILE A 130 -10.81 2.99 -4.55
C ILE A 130 -10.65 1.54 -5.04
N ASP A 131 -9.84 1.28 -6.08
CA ASP A 131 -9.67 -0.06 -6.66
C ASP A 131 -9.32 -1.17 -5.64
N PRO A 132 -8.40 -0.96 -4.68
CA PRO A 132 -8.11 -1.95 -3.64
C PRO A 132 -9.30 -2.19 -2.70
N ILE A 133 -10.10 -1.16 -2.41
CA ILE A 133 -11.28 -1.26 -1.54
C ILE A 133 -12.34 -2.14 -2.21
N ILE A 134 -12.61 -1.91 -3.50
CA ILE A 134 -13.54 -2.74 -4.27
C ILE A 134 -13.04 -4.18 -4.34
N SER A 135 -11.75 -4.38 -4.59
CA SER A 135 -11.14 -5.72 -4.64
C SER A 135 -11.30 -6.47 -3.31
N ASN A 136 -11.09 -5.79 -2.18
CA ASN A 136 -11.34 -6.36 -0.85
C ASN A 136 -12.82 -6.66 -0.62
N MET A 137 -13.74 -5.78 -1.01
CA MET A 137 -15.17 -6.03 -0.86
C MET A 137 -15.63 -7.25 -1.68
N ASN A 138 -15.16 -7.38 -2.92
CA ASN A 138 -15.47 -8.52 -3.78
C ASN A 138 -14.93 -9.84 -3.21
N TYR A 139 -13.84 -9.82 -2.45
CA TYR A 139 -13.35 -11.02 -1.74
C TYR A 139 -14.41 -11.58 -0.79
N TYR A 140 -15.10 -10.70 -0.08
CA TYR A 140 -16.07 -11.06 0.94
C TYR A 140 -17.47 -11.34 0.39
N GLU A 141 -17.72 -11.00 -0.88
CA GLU A 141 -18.98 -11.29 -1.53
C GLU A 141 -19.19 -12.81 -1.59
N ASN A 142 -20.21 -13.31 -0.87
CA ASN A 142 -20.48 -14.74 -0.68
C ASN A 142 -19.40 -15.52 0.08
N ALA A 143 -18.44 -14.85 0.73
CA ALA A 143 -17.51 -15.53 1.64
C ALA A 143 -18.29 -16.15 2.81
N ASN A 144 -17.99 -17.40 3.14
CA ASN A 144 -18.51 -18.09 4.31
C ASN A 144 -17.34 -18.50 5.21
N ILE A 145 -17.11 -17.71 6.25
CA ILE A 145 -15.88 -17.76 7.04
C ILE A 145 -16.13 -18.50 8.35
N LEU A 146 -15.34 -19.53 8.65
CA LEU A 146 -15.28 -20.17 9.96
C LEU A 146 -14.14 -19.57 10.78
N ILE A 147 -14.41 -19.12 12.00
CA ILE A 147 -13.39 -18.66 12.96
C ILE A 147 -13.24 -19.70 14.07
N LEU A 148 -12.01 -20.14 14.27
CA LEU A 148 -11.58 -21.04 15.33
C LEU A 148 -10.55 -20.29 16.18
N GLY A 149 -10.91 -20.01 17.44
CA GLY A 149 -10.03 -19.27 18.33
C GLY A 149 -10.30 -19.55 19.80
N ASP A 150 -9.66 -18.75 20.64
CA ASP A 150 -9.76 -18.82 22.09
C ASP A 150 -10.58 -17.66 22.68
N SER A 151 -10.24 -17.22 23.90
CA SER A 151 -10.89 -16.11 24.58
C SER A 151 -10.74 -14.76 23.86
N LEU A 152 -9.77 -14.60 22.96
CA LEU A 152 -9.62 -13.41 22.12
C LEU A 152 -10.70 -13.33 21.03
N CYS A 153 -11.34 -14.45 20.71
CA CYS A 153 -12.34 -14.57 19.65
C CYS A 153 -13.74 -14.92 20.20
N ASP A 154 -13.82 -15.38 21.45
CA ASP A 154 -15.06 -15.85 22.08
C ASP A 154 -16.06 -14.70 22.32
N GLU A 155 -17.16 -14.72 21.56
CA GLU A 155 -18.27 -13.76 21.68
C GLU A 155 -19.16 -14.00 22.92
N GLY A 156 -19.00 -15.15 23.59
CA GLY A 156 -19.74 -15.54 24.80
C GLY A 156 -19.19 -14.95 26.10
N ILE A 157 -17.98 -14.39 26.10
CA ILE A 157 -17.37 -13.80 27.30
C ILE A 157 -17.76 -12.33 27.42
N ALA A 158 -18.84 -12.04 28.15
CA ALA A 158 -19.45 -10.71 28.24
C ALA A 158 -18.48 -9.56 28.60
N ARG A 159 -17.46 -9.82 29.42
CA ARG A 159 -16.48 -8.80 29.84
C ARG A 159 -15.53 -8.34 28.72
N PHE A 160 -15.50 -9.03 27.58
CA PHE A 160 -14.67 -8.68 26.42
C PHE A 160 -15.50 -8.20 25.22
N GLN A 161 -16.80 -7.95 25.40
CA GLN A 161 -17.72 -7.60 24.30
C GLN A 161 -18.00 -6.11 24.16
N PRO A 162 -18.02 -5.51 22.96
CA PRO A 162 -17.81 -6.15 21.68
C PRO A 162 -16.34 -6.50 21.45
N ASN A 163 -16.07 -7.74 21.02
CA ASN A 163 -14.73 -8.15 20.63
C ASN A 163 -14.49 -7.87 19.13
N TRP A 164 -13.28 -8.12 18.64
CA TRP A 164 -12.93 -7.86 17.25
C TRP A 164 -13.79 -8.67 16.25
N VAL A 165 -14.24 -9.87 16.64
CA VAL A 165 -15.09 -10.72 15.80
C VAL A 165 -16.44 -10.03 15.55
N THR A 166 -17.00 -9.33 16.53
CA THR A 166 -18.24 -8.55 16.37
C THR A 166 -18.10 -7.49 15.26
N TYR A 167 -17.02 -6.71 15.30
CA TYR A 167 -16.75 -5.67 14.31
C TYR A 167 -16.41 -6.26 12.93
N PHE A 168 -15.61 -7.33 12.91
CA PHE A 168 -15.25 -8.04 11.68
C PHE A 168 -16.49 -8.64 11.00
N ARG A 169 -17.38 -9.26 11.77
CA ARG A 169 -18.68 -9.78 11.30
C ARG A 169 -19.54 -8.70 10.67
N THR A 170 -19.62 -7.52 11.27
CA THR A 170 -20.39 -6.40 10.69
C THR A 170 -19.85 -6.01 9.31
N LYS A 171 -18.52 -5.96 9.14
CA LYS A 171 -17.88 -5.61 7.86
C LYS A 171 -18.08 -6.70 6.80
N VAL A 172 -17.86 -7.97 7.16
CA VAL A 172 -18.04 -9.11 6.25
C VAL A 172 -19.49 -9.22 5.80
N THR A 173 -20.46 -9.07 6.71
CA THR A 173 -21.89 -9.09 6.36
C THR A 173 -22.30 -7.89 5.51
N ALA A 174 -21.75 -6.70 5.75
CA ALA A 174 -21.98 -5.55 4.89
C ALA A 174 -21.44 -5.76 3.46
N ALA A 175 -20.41 -6.58 3.29
CA ALA A 175 -19.88 -6.98 1.99
C ALA A 175 -20.57 -8.21 1.36
N GLY A 176 -21.63 -8.75 1.99
CA GLY A 176 -22.39 -9.89 1.48
C GLY A 176 -21.85 -11.28 1.89
N GLY A 177 -20.92 -11.35 2.85
CA GLY A 177 -20.42 -12.60 3.41
C GLY A 177 -21.11 -13.01 4.73
N SER A 178 -20.73 -14.18 5.25
CA SER A 178 -21.18 -14.72 6.53
C SER A 178 -20.00 -15.20 7.38
N ILE A 179 -20.20 -15.18 8.70
CA ILE A 179 -19.22 -15.67 9.67
C ILE A 179 -19.89 -16.69 10.61
N THR A 180 -19.28 -17.85 10.75
CA THR A 180 -19.51 -18.78 11.87
C THR A 180 -18.34 -18.67 12.83
N ASN A 181 -18.60 -18.24 14.07
CA ASN A 181 -17.57 -18.18 15.11
C ASN A 181 -17.72 -19.38 16.03
N TYR A 182 -16.68 -20.20 16.12
CA TYR A 182 -16.62 -21.39 16.97
C TYR A 182 -15.39 -21.30 17.91
N SER A 183 -15.29 -20.15 18.58
CA SER A 183 -14.21 -19.83 19.52
C SER A 183 -14.67 -19.95 20.95
N PHE A 184 -13.79 -20.42 21.84
CA PHE A 184 -14.11 -20.65 23.26
C PHE A 184 -12.93 -20.28 24.15
N GLY A 185 -13.21 -19.62 25.27
CA GLY A 185 -12.19 -19.20 26.22
C GLY A 185 -11.24 -20.31 26.69
N GLY A 186 -9.94 -20.03 26.69
CA GLY A 186 -8.91 -20.95 27.16
C GLY A 186 -8.51 -22.05 26.18
N ARG A 187 -9.12 -22.12 24.98
CA ARG A 187 -8.72 -23.08 23.96
C ARG A 187 -7.27 -22.91 23.56
N CYS A 188 -6.61 -24.02 23.31
CA CYS A 188 -5.28 -24.08 22.73
C CYS A 188 -5.25 -25.15 21.64
N LEU A 189 -4.17 -25.18 20.85
CA LEU A 189 -3.98 -26.21 19.83
C LEU A 189 -3.58 -27.56 20.47
N SER A 190 -2.78 -27.56 21.53
CA SER A 190 -1.88 -28.68 21.84
C SER A 190 -1.99 -29.34 23.22
N ASN A 191 -3.06 -29.10 23.98
CA ASN A 191 -3.27 -29.74 25.28
C ASN A 191 -4.09 -31.07 25.17
N VAL A 192 -3.90 -31.96 26.14
CA VAL A 192 -4.47 -33.30 26.31
C VAL A 192 -5.67 -33.35 27.28
N ASP A 193 -5.97 -32.27 28.01
CA ASP A 193 -7.13 -32.25 28.93
C ASP A 193 -8.37 -31.53 28.34
N VAL A 194 -9.39 -32.37 28.12
CA VAL A 194 -10.86 -32.24 27.97
C VAL A 194 -11.51 -31.16 27.06
N ASN A 195 -10.90 -30.02 26.72
CA ASN A 195 -11.63 -28.96 25.97
C ASN A 195 -10.85 -28.24 24.85
N ASN A 196 -9.90 -28.90 24.18
CA ASN A 196 -9.10 -28.24 23.14
C ASN A 196 -9.76 -28.26 21.77
N LEU A 197 -9.32 -27.35 20.88
CA LEU A 197 -9.87 -27.24 19.54
C LEU A 197 -9.82 -28.59 18.81
N ILE A 198 -8.70 -29.33 18.88
CA ILE A 198 -8.48 -30.59 18.16
C ILE A 198 -9.53 -31.66 18.50
N ASP A 199 -9.88 -31.80 19.78
CA ASP A 199 -10.88 -32.78 20.23
C ASP A 199 -12.31 -32.37 19.84
N ASP A 200 -12.54 -31.07 19.67
CA ASP A 200 -13.82 -30.48 19.24
C ASP A 200 -13.95 -30.35 17.72
N LEU A 201 -12.87 -30.52 16.93
CA LEU A 201 -12.90 -30.44 15.47
C LEU A 201 -13.96 -31.36 14.82
N PRO A 202 -14.22 -32.60 15.33
CA PRO A 202 -15.32 -33.42 14.84
C PRO A 202 -16.72 -32.84 15.08
N ASN A 203 -16.86 -31.92 16.04
CA ASN A 203 -18.12 -31.29 16.44
C ASN A 203 -18.30 -29.88 15.85
N VAL A 204 -17.30 -29.36 15.13
CA VAL A 204 -17.41 -28.11 14.39
C VAL A 204 -18.58 -28.21 13.39
N PRO A 205 -19.46 -27.20 13.29
CA PRO A 205 -20.63 -27.27 12.44
C PRO A 205 -20.28 -27.63 10.99
N SER A 206 -20.99 -28.60 10.42
CA SER A 206 -20.90 -28.92 9.00
C SER A 206 -21.34 -27.72 8.15
N GLY A 207 -20.62 -27.43 7.07
CA GLY A 207 -20.90 -26.28 6.22
C GLY A 207 -19.91 -26.15 5.07
N SER A 208 -20.31 -25.43 4.02
CA SER A 208 -19.40 -25.09 2.92
C SER A 208 -18.70 -23.78 3.25
N TYR A 209 -17.60 -23.82 4.00
CA TYR A 209 -16.79 -22.65 4.29
C TYR A 209 -15.85 -22.35 3.13
N THR A 210 -15.75 -21.07 2.76
CA THR A 210 -14.76 -20.59 1.78
C THR A 210 -13.43 -20.30 2.44
N ASP A 211 -13.44 -19.95 3.74
CA ASP A 211 -12.28 -19.53 4.50
C ASP A 211 -12.37 -20.08 5.94
N ILE A 212 -11.23 -20.47 6.50
CA ILE A 212 -11.07 -20.88 7.89
C ILE A 212 -10.00 -19.98 8.51
N ILE A 213 -10.35 -19.27 9.58
CA ILE A 213 -9.43 -18.46 10.37
C ILE A 213 -9.09 -19.22 11.64
N LEU A 214 -7.81 -19.52 11.85
CA LEU A 214 -7.26 -20.04 13.09
C LEU A 214 -6.58 -18.91 13.85
N PHE A 215 -7.04 -18.60 15.06
CA PHE A 215 -6.39 -17.64 15.94
C PHE A 215 -6.21 -18.25 17.34
N LEU A 216 -5.12 -19.00 17.48
CA LEU A 216 -4.72 -19.75 18.67
C LEU A 216 -3.20 -19.64 18.88
N GLY A 217 -2.69 -20.24 19.95
CA GLY A 217 -1.25 -20.32 20.26
C GLY A 217 -0.87 -19.61 21.56
N ILE A 218 -1.64 -18.61 21.99
CA ILE A 218 -1.32 -17.89 23.23
C ILE A 218 -1.56 -18.75 24.47
N ASN A 219 -2.63 -19.55 24.49
CA ASN A 219 -2.86 -20.51 25.57
C ASN A 219 -1.89 -21.69 25.51
N ASP A 220 -1.43 -22.11 24.32
CA ASP A 220 -0.37 -23.12 24.17
C ASP A 220 0.92 -22.63 24.83
N TRP A 221 1.28 -21.38 24.60
CA TRP A 221 2.40 -20.72 25.25
C TRP A 221 2.20 -20.59 26.76
N ALA A 222 1.05 -20.06 27.21
CA ALA A 222 0.73 -19.90 28.64
C ALA A 222 0.79 -21.22 29.42
N GLN A 223 0.45 -22.33 28.75
CA GLN A 223 0.48 -23.69 29.32
C GLN A 223 1.83 -24.41 29.11
N ASN A 224 2.83 -23.74 28.52
CA ASN A 224 4.14 -24.29 28.19
C ASN A 224 4.09 -25.56 27.33
N ALA A 225 3.20 -25.60 26.33
CA ALA A 225 3.13 -26.72 25.41
C ALA A 225 4.47 -26.93 24.71
N THR A 226 4.97 -28.16 24.67
CA THR A 226 6.26 -28.47 24.03
C THR A 226 6.21 -28.23 22.53
N LYS A 227 7.38 -28.04 21.91
CA LYS A 227 7.50 -27.92 20.45
C LYS A 227 6.86 -29.11 19.73
N THR A 228 7.01 -30.32 20.29
CA THR A 228 6.41 -31.53 19.72
C THR A 228 4.89 -31.52 19.83
N GLN A 229 4.33 -31.16 20.99
CA GLN A 229 2.87 -31.07 21.17
C GLN A 229 2.26 -30.05 20.20
N PHE A 230 2.81 -28.84 20.15
CA PHE A 230 2.32 -27.78 19.28
C PHE A 230 2.46 -28.13 17.80
N GLY A 231 3.61 -28.68 17.39
CA GLY A 231 3.83 -29.13 16.01
C GLY A 231 2.87 -30.25 15.58
N ASN A 232 2.63 -31.23 16.44
CA ASN A 232 1.67 -32.30 16.17
C ASN A 232 0.25 -31.77 16.03
N ALA A 233 -0.16 -30.85 16.92
CA ALA A 233 -1.48 -30.25 16.87
C ALA A 233 -1.73 -29.46 15.58
N ILE A 234 -0.74 -28.67 15.12
CA ILE A 234 -0.85 -27.96 13.85
C ILE A 234 -0.99 -28.94 12.67
N ASN A 235 -0.22 -30.04 12.66
CA ASN A 235 -0.36 -31.09 11.64
C ASN A 235 -1.75 -31.76 11.66
N SER A 236 -2.32 -31.97 12.85
CA SER A 236 -3.67 -32.52 13.00
C SER A 236 -4.75 -31.55 12.51
N PHE A 237 -4.61 -30.26 12.82
CA PHE A 237 -5.49 -29.21 12.31
C PHE A 237 -5.44 -29.15 10.78
N ASP A 238 -4.25 -29.15 10.20
CA ASP A 238 -4.05 -29.16 8.75
C ASP A 238 -4.70 -30.37 8.07
N SER A 239 -4.45 -31.56 8.62
CA SER A 239 -5.06 -32.81 8.13
C SER A 239 -6.59 -32.72 8.17
N TRP A 240 -7.15 -32.15 9.23
CA TRP A 240 -8.59 -31.94 9.34
C TRP A 240 -9.13 -30.90 8.35
N CYS A 241 -8.45 -29.77 8.15
CA CYS A 241 -8.85 -28.77 7.15
C CYS A 241 -8.89 -29.37 5.75
N HIS A 242 -7.84 -30.05 5.32
CA HIS A 242 -7.76 -30.66 4.00
C HIS A 242 -8.75 -31.82 3.80
N THR A 243 -9.12 -32.52 4.87
CA THR A 243 -10.08 -33.63 4.80
C THR A 243 -11.52 -33.13 4.81
N THR A 244 -11.84 -32.21 5.73
CA THR A 244 -13.22 -31.75 5.99
C THR A 244 -13.63 -30.63 5.04
N TYR A 245 -12.71 -29.71 4.73
CA TYR A 245 -12.97 -28.51 3.94
C TYR A 245 -11.89 -28.31 2.85
N PRO A 246 -11.73 -29.26 1.91
CA PRO A 246 -10.61 -29.27 0.95
C PRO A 246 -10.51 -28.03 0.04
N ASN A 247 -11.59 -27.26 -0.09
CA ASN A 247 -11.64 -26.06 -0.92
C ASN A 247 -11.53 -24.76 -0.11
N ALA A 248 -11.51 -24.84 1.23
CA ALA A 248 -11.43 -23.65 2.08
C ALA A 248 -10.00 -23.12 2.12
N LYS A 249 -9.86 -21.79 2.04
CA LYS A 249 -8.58 -21.12 2.32
C LYS A 249 -8.33 -21.11 3.82
N VAL A 250 -7.15 -21.49 4.25
CA VAL A 250 -6.79 -21.48 5.67
C VAL A 250 -5.93 -20.25 5.95
N HIS A 251 -6.37 -19.45 6.92
CA HIS A 251 -5.73 -18.24 7.40
C HIS A 251 -5.34 -18.45 8.86
N VAL A 252 -4.07 -18.26 9.19
CA VAL A 252 -3.56 -18.37 10.56
C VAL A 252 -3.17 -16.99 11.04
N ILE A 253 -3.82 -16.55 12.11
CA ILE A 253 -3.45 -15.34 12.85
C ILE A 253 -2.46 -15.77 13.93
N THR A 254 -1.26 -15.20 13.93
CA THR A 254 -0.28 -15.46 15.01
C THR A 254 -0.78 -14.92 16.34
N PRO A 255 -0.32 -15.44 17.50
CA PRO A 255 -0.61 -14.85 18.80
C PRO A 255 -0.37 -13.34 18.82
N LEU A 256 -1.26 -12.59 19.46
CA LEU A 256 -1.00 -11.20 19.78
C LEU A 256 0.03 -11.15 20.90
N LYS A 257 1.00 -10.25 20.74
CA LYS A 257 2.04 -10.02 21.74
C LYS A 257 1.43 -9.72 23.11
N SER A 258 1.64 -10.59 24.08
CA SER A 258 1.07 -10.46 25.41
C SER A 258 2.05 -9.90 26.45
N GLU A 259 1.53 -9.45 27.59
CA GLU A 259 2.31 -9.03 28.77
C GLU A 259 2.41 -10.13 29.83
N TYR A 260 1.88 -11.32 29.53
CA TYR A 260 1.77 -12.40 30.51
C TYR A 260 3.17 -12.96 30.86
N SER A 261 3.73 -12.53 31.99
CA SER A 261 5.00 -13.07 32.46
C SER A 261 4.77 -14.33 33.28
N GLY A 262 5.36 -15.47 32.89
CA GLY A 262 5.28 -16.68 33.71
C GLY A 262 5.71 -17.98 33.03
N THR A 263 5.95 -17.96 31.73
CA THR A 263 6.30 -19.15 30.96
C THR A 263 7.81 -19.28 30.80
N GLN A 264 8.26 -20.51 30.57
CA GLN A 264 9.67 -20.85 30.39
C GLN A 264 10.12 -20.77 28.93
N THR A 265 9.19 -20.47 28.03
CA THR A 265 9.37 -20.48 26.58
C THR A 265 8.96 -19.12 26.03
N PRO A 266 9.72 -18.51 25.09
CA PRO A 266 9.31 -17.27 24.45
C PRO A 266 8.00 -17.43 23.67
N GLU A 267 7.11 -16.44 23.73
CA GLU A 267 5.88 -16.39 22.90
C GLU A 267 6.26 -16.43 21.42
N LEU A 268 7.36 -15.76 21.08
CA LEU A 268 7.96 -15.71 19.75
C LEU A 268 8.23 -17.10 19.15
N LEU A 269 8.43 -18.14 19.97
CA LEU A 269 8.57 -19.51 19.48
C LEU A 269 7.31 -20.01 18.79
N TYR A 270 6.14 -19.76 19.38
CA TYR A 270 4.85 -20.24 18.86
C TYR A 270 4.48 -19.47 17.59
N ARG A 271 4.71 -18.16 17.57
CA ARG A 271 4.64 -17.35 16.34
C ARG A 271 5.54 -17.90 15.25
N PHE A 272 6.82 -18.16 15.55
CA PHE A 272 7.79 -18.70 14.59
C PHE A 272 7.35 -20.06 14.05
N MET A 273 6.85 -20.95 14.91
CA MET A 273 6.35 -22.26 14.51
C MET A 273 5.15 -22.16 13.57
N LEU A 274 4.15 -21.33 13.88
CA LEU A 274 3.01 -21.08 12.99
C LEU A 274 3.47 -20.48 11.67
N THR A 275 4.39 -19.52 11.71
CA THR A 275 4.93 -18.84 10.54
C THR A 275 5.65 -19.79 9.60
N LYS A 276 6.56 -20.59 10.14
CA LYS A 276 7.29 -21.60 9.38
C LYS A 276 6.32 -22.65 8.82
N TYR A 277 5.33 -23.06 9.61
CA TYR A 277 4.34 -24.02 9.16
C TYR A 277 3.51 -23.49 7.99
N CYS A 278 2.96 -22.28 8.09
CA CYS A 278 2.14 -21.68 7.04
C CYS A 278 2.92 -21.50 5.75
N THR A 279 4.17 -21.02 5.85
CA THR A 279 5.08 -20.86 4.72
C THR A 279 5.33 -22.19 3.99
N ASN A 280 5.47 -23.29 4.74
CA ASN A 280 5.78 -24.60 4.18
C ASN A 280 4.55 -25.34 3.61
N ASN A 281 3.36 -25.07 4.15
CA ASN A 281 2.13 -25.81 3.82
C ASN A 281 1.10 -24.97 3.04
N GLY A 282 1.44 -23.74 2.67
CA GLY A 282 0.60 -22.90 1.80
C GLY A 282 -0.60 -22.24 2.49
N PHE A 283 -0.60 -22.16 3.83
CA PHE A 283 -1.60 -21.38 4.56
C PHE A 283 -1.29 -19.89 4.47
N ASN A 284 -2.32 -19.05 4.47
CA ASN A 284 -2.14 -17.61 4.60
C ASN A 284 -1.78 -17.28 6.05
N ILE A 285 -0.85 -16.36 6.25
CA ILE A 285 -0.49 -15.89 7.59
C ILE A 285 -0.84 -14.43 7.77
N ILE A 286 -1.44 -14.13 8.91
CA ILE A 286 -1.75 -12.77 9.37
C ILE A 286 -0.93 -12.58 10.64
N ASP A 287 0.20 -11.89 10.51
CA ASP A 287 1.19 -11.75 11.58
C ASP A 287 0.77 -10.68 12.59
N ALA A 288 -0.24 -10.98 13.39
CA ALA A 288 -0.73 -10.10 14.42
C ALA A 288 0.32 -9.80 15.52
N TYR A 289 1.33 -10.64 15.69
CA TYR A 289 2.39 -10.37 16.68
C TYR A 289 3.23 -9.15 16.27
N ALA A 290 3.56 -9.04 14.97
CA ALA A 290 4.42 -7.98 14.45
C ALA A 290 3.65 -6.80 13.84
N ASP A 291 2.60 -7.09 13.08
CA ASP A 291 1.97 -6.14 12.15
C ASP A 291 0.61 -5.62 12.63
N ALA A 292 0.01 -6.23 13.67
CA ALA A 292 -1.25 -5.71 14.21
C ALA A 292 -1.07 -4.25 14.67
N PRO A 293 -2.03 -3.35 14.40
CA PRO A 293 -1.89 -1.93 14.68
C PRO A 293 -1.56 -1.71 16.17
N LEU A 294 -0.31 -1.35 16.44
CA LEU A 294 0.33 -1.10 17.74
C LEU A 294 -0.34 -1.65 19.02
N PHE A 295 -0.62 -2.96 19.09
CA PHE A 295 -0.54 -3.67 20.37
C PHE A 295 0.94 -3.92 20.74
N ASN A 296 1.82 -2.94 20.46
CA ASN A 296 3.25 -3.08 20.69
C ASN A 296 3.55 -2.51 22.08
N GLY A 297 3.66 -3.41 23.05
CA GLY A 297 3.76 -3.15 24.48
C GLY A 297 5.00 -2.40 24.96
N ASN A 298 5.41 -1.31 24.31
CA ASN A 298 6.51 -0.45 24.75
C ASN A 298 6.08 0.99 25.10
N ILE A 299 4.80 1.33 24.96
CA ILE A 299 4.25 2.61 25.43
C ILE A 299 3.18 2.33 26.48
N ALA A 300 3.51 2.54 27.75
CA ALA A 300 2.60 2.32 28.89
C ALA A 300 1.21 2.97 28.72
N ALA A 301 1.14 4.09 27.99
CA ALA A 301 -0.12 4.77 27.67
C ALA A 301 -0.99 3.97 26.67
N LEU A 302 -0.42 3.34 25.65
CA LEU A 302 -1.16 2.51 24.70
C LEU A 302 -1.60 1.18 25.34
N LYS A 303 -0.80 0.64 26.26
CA LYS A 303 -1.13 -0.56 27.04
C LYS A 303 -2.41 -0.39 27.83
N ASN A 304 -2.46 0.63 28.69
CA ASN A 304 -3.66 0.92 29.49
C ASN A 304 -4.86 1.30 28.62
N ALA A 305 -4.63 1.80 27.41
CA ALA A 305 -5.69 2.18 26.50
C ALA A 305 -6.28 1.00 25.74
N TRP A 306 -5.53 -0.09 25.49
CA TRP A 306 -5.91 -1.11 24.48
C TRP A 306 -5.97 -2.55 25.00
N SER A 307 -5.47 -2.85 26.20
CA SER A 307 -5.54 -4.18 26.80
C SER A 307 -6.29 -4.20 28.13
N GLY A 308 -7.22 -5.13 28.26
CA GLY A 308 -8.07 -5.29 29.43
C GLY A 308 -9.51 -5.62 29.09
N ASP A 309 -10.29 -5.87 30.14
CA ASP A 309 -11.72 -6.07 30.02
C ASP A 309 -12.50 -4.74 30.01
N ASN A 310 -13.79 -4.82 29.70
CA ASN A 310 -14.70 -3.66 29.70
C ASN A 310 -14.95 -3.08 31.10
N LEU A 311 -14.40 -3.72 32.13
CA LEU A 311 -14.51 -3.31 33.52
C LEU A 311 -13.28 -2.49 33.94
N GLY A 312 -12.34 -2.23 33.01
CA GLY A 312 -11.11 -1.48 33.26
C GLY A 312 -10.01 -2.32 33.92
N THR A 313 -10.16 -3.64 33.95
CA THR A 313 -9.15 -4.55 34.50
C THR A 313 -8.18 -4.91 33.39
N HIS A 314 -6.94 -4.43 33.52
CA HIS A 314 -5.86 -4.79 32.61
C HIS A 314 -5.32 -6.18 32.98
N ASP A 315 -5.42 -7.14 32.06
CA ASP A 315 -4.87 -8.50 32.23
C ASP A 315 -3.68 -8.80 31.30
N GLY A 316 -3.29 -7.83 30.47
CA GLY A 316 -2.14 -7.94 29.57
C GLY A 316 -2.29 -8.99 28.47
N LEU A 317 -3.48 -9.56 28.28
CA LEU A 317 -3.72 -10.66 27.35
C LEU A 317 -4.85 -10.32 26.38
N HIS A 318 -5.98 -9.82 26.88
CA HIS A 318 -7.17 -9.59 26.06
C HIS A 318 -7.22 -8.17 25.50
N MET A 319 -7.66 -8.07 24.25
CA MET A 319 -8.00 -6.80 23.62
C MET A 319 -9.26 -6.21 24.27
N ASN A 320 -9.24 -4.92 24.56
CA ASN A 320 -10.45 -4.24 25.01
C ASN A 320 -11.34 -3.79 23.82
N PRO A 321 -12.58 -3.34 24.06
CA PRO A 321 -13.49 -2.90 23.00
C PRO A 321 -13.01 -1.70 22.20
N ASP A 322 -12.19 -0.83 22.80
CA ASP A 322 -11.66 0.34 22.09
C ASP A 322 -10.63 -0.09 21.03
N TYR A 323 -9.89 -1.17 21.29
CA TYR A 323 -8.93 -1.73 20.34
C TYR A 323 -9.56 -2.69 19.32
N ALA A 324 -10.60 -3.42 19.72
CA ALA A 324 -11.32 -4.39 18.89
C ALA A 324 -11.65 -3.93 17.44
N PRO A 325 -12.15 -2.70 17.17
CA PRO A 325 -12.44 -2.27 15.80
C PRO A 325 -11.17 -2.11 14.94
N TYR A 326 -10.05 -1.68 15.52
CA TYR A 326 -8.78 -1.53 14.80
C TYR A 326 -8.20 -2.89 14.43
N PHE A 327 -8.26 -3.86 15.34
CA PHE A 327 -7.84 -5.22 15.06
C PHE A 327 -8.75 -5.90 14.01
N ALA A 328 -10.07 -5.66 14.09
CA ALA A 328 -11.01 -6.12 13.07
C ALA A 328 -10.70 -5.53 11.67
N ASP A 329 -10.34 -4.24 11.58
CA ASP A 329 -9.91 -3.61 10.34
C ASP A 329 -8.60 -4.21 9.81
N TYR A 330 -7.65 -4.50 10.70
CA TYR A 330 -6.42 -5.18 10.33
C TYR A 330 -6.68 -6.56 9.74
N VAL A 331 -7.51 -7.40 10.39
CA VAL A 331 -7.86 -8.73 9.88
C VAL A 331 -8.66 -8.64 8.57
N PHE A 332 -9.61 -7.70 8.48
CA PHE A 332 -10.41 -7.47 7.27
C PHE A 332 -9.58 -7.05 6.06
N ASN A 333 -8.56 -6.23 6.26
CA ASN A 333 -7.69 -5.83 5.15
C ASN A 333 -6.61 -6.87 4.83
N SER A 334 -6.30 -7.77 5.77
CA SER A 334 -5.26 -8.79 5.60
C SER A 334 -5.78 -10.08 4.96
N LEU A 335 -7.05 -10.46 5.18
CA LEU A 335 -7.59 -11.72 4.67
C LEU A 335 -7.47 -11.87 3.14
N PRO A 336 -7.84 -10.85 2.32
CA PRO A 336 -7.75 -10.95 0.86
C PRO A 336 -6.31 -11.00 0.33
N ILE A 337 -5.36 -10.51 1.13
CA ILE A 337 -3.95 -10.44 0.77
C ILE A 337 -3.31 -11.77 1.21
N PHE A 338 -3.05 -12.65 0.25
CA PHE A 338 -2.26 -13.86 0.49
C PHE A 338 -0.78 -13.45 0.62
N LYS A 339 -0.40 -12.99 1.82
CA LYS A 339 0.93 -12.48 2.09
C LYS A 339 1.78 -13.63 2.63
N GLY A 340 2.96 -13.83 2.04
CA GLY A 340 4.02 -14.57 2.73
C GLY A 340 4.38 -13.86 4.02
N ALA A 341 4.87 -14.61 5.01
CA ALA A 341 5.25 -14.06 6.30
C ALA A 341 6.21 -12.87 6.17
N SER A 342 5.91 -11.79 6.89
CA SER A 342 6.83 -10.68 7.11
C SER A 342 7.84 -11.10 8.17
N VAL A 343 9.14 -11.04 7.85
CA VAL A 343 10.19 -11.23 8.86
C VAL A 343 10.53 -9.85 9.40
N SER A 344 10.02 -9.50 10.58
CA SER A 344 10.50 -8.33 11.32
C SER A 344 11.76 -8.68 12.13
N ASN A 345 12.37 -7.70 12.80
CA ASN A 345 13.60 -7.88 13.58
C ASN A 345 13.34 -7.99 15.10
N ALA A 346 12.18 -8.48 15.54
CA ALA A 346 11.91 -8.58 16.97
C ALA A 346 12.84 -9.56 17.69
N VAL A 347 13.05 -9.25 18.97
CA VAL A 347 13.83 -10.06 19.90
C VAL A 347 13.01 -10.18 21.18
N GLU A 348 12.79 -11.40 21.64
CA GLU A 348 12.09 -11.68 22.91
C GLU A 348 13.05 -12.36 23.89
N GLY A 349 13.20 -11.76 25.08
CA GLY A 349 14.03 -12.29 26.16
C GLY A 349 13.21 -13.03 27.21
N VAL A 350 13.56 -14.27 27.52
CA VAL A 350 13.00 -15.06 28.63
C VAL A 350 14.10 -15.40 29.63
N GLN A 351 13.83 -15.14 30.91
CA GLN A 351 14.73 -15.51 31.99
C GLN A 351 14.43 -16.95 32.44
N LEU A 352 15.44 -17.82 32.37
CA LEU A 352 15.36 -19.19 32.88
C LEU A 352 15.90 -19.23 34.31
N THR A 353 15.00 -19.17 35.29
CA THR A 353 15.39 -19.21 36.72
C THR A 353 15.48 -20.62 37.32
N ASN A 354 15.07 -21.68 36.60
CA ASN A 354 15.00 -23.04 37.15
C ASN A 354 15.62 -24.17 36.29
N PHE A 355 16.13 -23.89 35.09
CA PHE A 355 16.73 -24.93 34.23
C PHE A 355 18.16 -25.29 34.63
N PHE A 356 18.83 -24.36 35.29
CA PHE A 356 20.25 -24.43 35.58
C PHE A 356 20.46 -24.27 37.08
N ASN A 357 21.11 -25.24 37.71
CA ASN A 357 21.36 -25.20 39.14
C ASN A 357 22.24 -23.98 39.46
N SER A 358 21.62 -22.93 40.04
CA SER A 358 22.29 -21.76 40.62
C SER A 358 22.82 -20.69 39.65
N VAL A 359 22.51 -20.75 38.36
CA VAL A 359 22.97 -19.75 37.35
C VAL A 359 21.78 -19.11 36.66
N ALA A 360 21.65 -17.79 36.79
CA ALA A 360 20.64 -17.03 36.05
C ALA A 360 21.04 -16.95 34.57
N MET A 361 20.13 -17.37 33.70
CA MET A 361 20.34 -17.33 32.25
C MET A 361 19.19 -16.59 31.58
N ASN A 362 19.54 -15.75 30.61
CA ASN A 362 18.57 -15.09 29.74
C ASN A 362 18.70 -15.70 28.34
N ILE A 363 17.58 -16.11 27.77
CA ILE A 363 17.48 -16.55 26.38
C ILE A 363 16.80 -15.47 25.58
N TYR A 364 17.42 -15.02 24.50
CA TYR A 364 16.83 -14.08 23.56
C TYR A 364 16.53 -14.81 22.27
N MET A 365 15.27 -14.94 21.91
CA MET A 365 14.88 -15.46 20.60
C MET A 365 14.76 -14.30 19.62
N HIS A 366 15.35 -14.45 18.45
CA HIS A 366 15.21 -13.56 17.30
C HIS A 366 14.21 -14.14 16.31
N GLU A 367 13.57 -13.28 15.54
CA GLU A 367 12.58 -13.68 14.52
C GLU A 367 13.12 -14.58 13.42
N ASP A 368 14.40 -14.45 13.07
CA ASP A 368 15.07 -15.31 12.11
C ASP A 368 15.35 -16.73 12.64
N GLY A 369 14.81 -17.06 13.83
CA GLY A 369 14.98 -18.34 14.49
C GLY A 369 16.32 -18.50 15.20
N ARG A 370 17.14 -17.44 15.26
CA ARG A 370 18.31 -17.42 16.16
C ARG A 370 17.86 -17.33 17.60
N VAL A 371 18.64 -17.96 18.47
CA VAL A 371 18.45 -17.97 19.90
C VAL A 371 19.78 -17.60 20.53
N VAL A 372 19.86 -16.49 21.24
CA VAL A 372 21.09 -16.04 21.90
C VAL A 372 20.98 -16.30 23.39
N LEU A 373 21.95 -17.04 23.93
CA LEU A 373 22.04 -17.38 25.33
C LEU A 373 23.01 -16.44 26.03
N TYR A 374 22.53 -15.78 27.08
CA TYR A 374 23.33 -14.95 27.96
C TYR A 374 23.40 -15.63 29.32
N ILE A 375 24.60 -16.06 29.70
CA ILE A 375 24.86 -16.75 30.96
C ILE A 375 25.54 -15.76 31.91
N ASN A 376 24.90 -15.46 33.04
CA ASN A 376 25.53 -14.65 34.08
C ASN A 376 26.36 -15.54 35.01
N LEU A 377 27.69 -15.51 34.82
CA LEU A 377 28.64 -16.33 35.59
C LEU A 377 29.12 -15.68 36.90
N ALA A 378 28.52 -14.56 37.34
CA ALA A 378 29.04 -13.77 38.46
C ALA A 378 29.17 -14.53 39.81
N SER A 379 28.49 -15.67 39.96
CA SER A 379 28.50 -16.53 41.16
C SER A 379 29.24 -17.86 40.97
N TYR A 380 29.86 -18.12 39.80
CA TYR A 380 30.54 -19.39 39.55
C TYR A 380 31.99 -19.38 40.08
N THR A 381 32.31 -20.32 40.97
CA THR A 381 33.69 -20.54 41.43
C THR A 381 34.34 -21.62 40.55
N PRO A 382 35.47 -21.34 39.86
CA PRO A 382 36.14 -22.33 39.02
C PRO A 382 36.55 -23.59 39.81
N GLY A 383 36.13 -24.77 39.32
CA GLY A 383 36.55 -26.09 39.80
C GLY A 383 37.12 -26.94 38.66
N SER A 384 37.91 -27.97 38.97
CA SER A 384 38.65 -28.80 38.01
C SER A 384 37.82 -29.87 37.28
N THR A 385 36.49 -29.81 37.32
CA THR A 385 35.59 -30.84 36.79
C THR A 385 34.55 -30.22 35.86
N LEU A 386 34.17 -30.98 34.81
CA LEU A 386 32.99 -30.69 33.99
C LEU A 386 31.77 -30.48 34.89
N VAL A 387 31.21 -29.28 34.86
CA VAL A 387 29.95 -28.98 35.53
C VAL A 387 28.84 -29.05 34.48
N SER A 388 27.91 -29.98 34.68
CA SER A 388 26.64 -29.94 33.96
C SER A 388 25.89 -28.72 34.46
N LEU A 389 25.62 -27.76 33.57
CA LEU A 389 24.83 -26.62 33.96
C LEU A 389 23.36 -27.04 34.10
N GLY A 390 22.87 -27.90 33.18
CA GLY A 390 21.47 -28.31 33.09
C GLY A 390 21.12 -28.87 31.71
N THR A 391 19.84 -29.11 31.48
CA THR A 391 19.29 -29.56 30.19
C THR A 391 18.72 -28.35 29.45
N LEU A 392 19.08 -28.18 28.18
CA LEU A 392 18.45 -27.12 27.38
C LEU A 392 16.97 -27.44 27.13
N PRO A 393 16.11 -26.42 26.99
CA PRO A 393 14.78 -26.63 26.44
C PRO A 393 14.85 -27.32 25.07
N ASP A 394 13.88 -28.18 24.77
CA ASP A 394 13.81 -28.99 23.55
C ASP A 394 13.75 -28.17 22.24
N TRP A 395 13.32 -26.91 22.35
CA TRP A 395 13.26 -25.93 21.28
C TRP A 395 14.58 -25.19 21.01
N VAL A 396 15.59 -25.32 21.88
CA VAL A 396 16.94 -24.76 21.66
C VAL A 396 17.86 -25.85 21.12
N ARG A 397 18.43 -25.65 19.93
CA ARG A 397 19.46 -26.56 19.39
C ARG A 397 20.83 -25.88 19.34
N PRO A 398 21.88 -26.50 19.91
CA PRO A 398 23.25 -26.07 19.67
C PRO A 398 23.56 -26.11 18.18
N ILE A 399 23.93 -24.97 17.60
CA ILE A 399 24.78 -25.00 16.42
C ILE A 399 26.18 -25.28 16.92
N PHE A 400 26.79 -26.35 16.43
CA PHE A 400 28.21 -26.58 16.64
C PHE A 400 29.00 -25.56 15.83
N GLU A 401 29.12 -24.35 16.36
CA GLU A 401 30.23 -23.46 16.03
C GLU A 401 31.17 -23.45 17.24
N LYS A 402 32.39 -23.92 17.01
CA LYS A 402 33.49 -23.73 17.96
C LYS A 402 33.78 -22.22 18.01
N SER A 403 33.14 -21.49 18.92
CA SER A 403 33.47 -20.09 19.16
C SER A 403 34.68 -20.00 20.10
N THR A 404 35.85 -19.74 19.53
CA THR A 404 37.04 -19.35 20.30
C THR A 404 36.96 -17.87 20.62
N TYR A 405 36.74 -17.52 21.88
CA TYR A 405 36.78 -16.13 22.32
C TYR A 405 38.22 -15.76 22.72
N ASN A 406 38.82 -14.82 21.98
CA ASN A 406 40.14 -14.30 22.30
C ASN A 406 39.99 -13.09 23.21
N TYR A 407 40.37 -13.24 24.47
CA TYR A 407 40.46 -12.13 25.39
C TYR A 407 41.70 -11.27 25.08
N THR A 408 41.60 -9.96 25.31
CA THR A 408 42.69 -8.98 25.21
C THR A 408 43.68 -9.17 26.38
N GLY A 409 44.36 -10.31 26.39
CA GLY A 409 45.29 -10.73 27.43
C GLY A 409 46.05 -12.03 27.15
N GLY A 410 45.85 -12.65 25.97
CA GLY A 410 46.68 -13.77 25.48
C GLY A 410 46.20 -15.17 25.87
N THR A 411 45.15 -15.32 26.68
CA THR A 411 44.57 -16.62 27.03
C THR A 411 43.28 -16.85 26.26
N THR A 412 43.26 -17.86 25.40
CA THR A 412 42.07 -18.31 24.67
C THR A 412 41.21 -19.18 25.58
N TYR A 413 39.95 -18.80 25.79
CA TYR A 413 38.98 -19.62 26.51
C TYR A 413 38.06 -20.31 25.50
N ALA A 414 37.90 -21.63 25.63
CA ALA A 414 37.02 -22.40 24.76
C ALA A 414 35.81 -22.88 25.56
N MET A 415 34.64 -22.39 25.18
CA MET A 415 33.38 -22.91 25.67
C MET A 415 32.98 -24.12 24.83
N PHE A 416 32.82 -25.29 25.45
CA PHE A 416 32.39 -26.50 24.75
C PHE A 416 31.00 -26.89 25.20
N ILE A 417 30.02 -26.77 24.30
CA ILE A 417 28.70 -27.38 24.49
C ILE A 417 28.77 -28.78 23.88
N VAL A 418 28.95 -29.81 24.71
CA VAL A 418 29.00 -31.20 24.26
C VAL A 418 27.59 -31.80 24.35
N LYS A 419 27.03 -32.23 23.22
CA LYS A 419 25.76 -32.97 23.21
C LYS A 419 26.01 -34.43 23.58
N THR A 420 25.93 -34.76 24.85
CA THR A 420 25.55 -36.11 25.28
C THR A 420 24.16 -36.03 25.90
N SER A 421 23.17 -36.65 25.25
CA SER A 421 21.80 -36.82 25.80
C SER A 421 21.05 -35.54 26.23
N GLY A 422 21.23 -34.41 25.54
CA GLY A 422 20.44 -33.16 25.77
C GLY A 422 20.97 -32.24 26.88
N ALA A 423 22.02 -32.64 27.59
CA ALA A 423 22.67 -31.79 28.58
C ALA A 423 23.61 -30.75 27.94
N CYS A 424 23.63 -29.54 28.49
CA CYS A 424 24.66 -28.55 28.22
C CYS A 424 25.73 -28.63 29.29
N TYR A 425 26.97 -28.84 28.85
CA TYR A 425 28.15 -28.80 29.69
C TYR A 425 28.87 -27.49 29.43
N LEU A 426 29.47 -26.93 30.49
CA LEU A 426 30.38 -25.83 30.37
C LEU A 426 31.76 -26.31 30.82
N LEU A 427 32.71 -26.34 29.88
CA LEU A 427 34.10 -26.58 30.20
C LEU A 427 34.77 -25.23 30.45
N MET A 428 35.12 -24.92 31.70
CA MET A 428 35.92 -23.75 32.04
C MET A 428 37.35 -24.18 32.45
N PRO A 429 38.41 -23.57 31.90
CA PRO A 429 39.78 -23.80 32.38
C PRO A 429 39.94 -23.37 33.84
N ASN A 430 40.62 -24.20 34.62
CA ASN A 430 40.96 -23.93 36.02
C ASN A 430 42.00 -22.81 36.13
N THR A 431 41.56 -21.55 36.22
CA THR A 431 42.44 -20.44 36.60
C THR A 431 41.73 -19.56 37.62
N ASN A 432 42.37 -19.35 38.78
CA ASN A 432 41.82 -18.65 39.95
C ASN A 432 41.63 -17.13 39.76
N ASN A 433 41.75 -16.60 38.54
CA ASN A 433 41.73 -15.16 38.23
C ASN A 433 40.91 -14.88 36.96
N MET A 434 39.60 -15.10 36.99
CA MET A 434 38.71 -14.62 35.92
C MET A 434 38.08 -13.27 36.32
N PRO A 435 38.16 -12.23 35.47
CA PRO A 435 37.28 -11.07 35.58
C PRO A 435 35.83 -11.49 35.32
N THR A 436 34.87 -10.75 35.88
CA THR A 436 33.44 -10.89 35.58
C THR A 436 33.19 -10.66 34.09
N CYS A 437 33.03 -11.72 33.29
CA CYS A 437 32.64 -11.62 31.88
C CYS A 437 31.37 -12.44 31.61
N SER A 438 30.49 -11.85 30.80
CA SER A 438 29.23 -12.46 30.33
C SER A 438 29.45 -12.97 28.91
N PRO A 439 29.72 -14.27 28.69
CA PRO A 439 29.88 -14.80 27.34
C PRO A 439 28.55 -14.76 26.58
N LEU A 440 28.63 -14.36 25.30
CA LEU A 440 27.54 -14.42 24.33
C LEU A 440 27.65 -15.73 23.55
N ILE A 441 26.56 -16.50 23.45
CA ILE A 441 26.53 -17.73 22.65
C ILE A 441 25.29 -17.71 21.76
N GLU A 442 25.47 -17.88 20.46
CA GLU A 442 24.37 -17.95 19.50
C GLU A 442 23.98 -19.42 19.18
N TYR A 443 22.68 -19.68 19.10
CA TYR A 443 22.02 -20.96 18.84
C TYR A 443 20.93 -20.75 17.77
N TYR A 444 20.36 -21.84 17.25
CA TYR A 444 19.26 -21.78 16.28
C TYR A 444 18.21 -22.86 16.59
N ILE A 445 16.97 -22.63 16.18
CA ILE A 445 15.84 -23.53 16.45
C ILE A 445 15.87 -24.79 15.55
N ASP A 446 16.57 -24.73 14.40
CA ASP A 446 16.74 -25.86 13.49
C ASP A 446 18.05 -25.79 12.66
N PRO A 447 19.03 -26.69 12.87
CA PRO A 447 20.33 -26.65 12.17
C PRO A 447 20.30 -27.21 10.73
N ALA A 448 19.19 -27.76 10.24
CA ALA A 448 19.12 -28.34 8.89
C ALA A 448 19.23 -27.29 7.75
N GLU A 449 19.19 -26.00 8.06
CA GLU A 449 18.94 -24.95 7.07
C GLU A 449 20.04 -23.87 6.94
N ARG A 450 21.21 -24.00 7.59
CA ARG A 450 22.39 -23.39 6.99
C ARG A 450 22.85 -24.31 5.87
N SER A 451 22.56 -23.93 4.63
CA SER A 451 23.42 -24.36 3.53
C SER A 451 24.86 -24.07 3.98
N THR A 452 25.67 -25.12 3.95
CA THR A 452 27.10 -25.02 4.24
C THR A 452 27.64 -23.81 3.50
N THR A 453 28.36 -22.93 4.21
CA THR A 453 29.13 -21.78 3.71
C THR A 453 28.43 -20.41 3.82
N GLN A 454 28.46 -19.79 5.00
CA GLN A 454 28.71 -18.35 5.12
C GLN A 454 29.32 -18.08 6.50
N TYR A 455 30.62 -17.84 6.51
CA TYR A 455 31.39 -17.43 7.68
C TYR A 455 31.31 -15.90 7.78
N ILE A 456 30.90 -15.37 8.93
CA ILE A 456 31.19 -13.99 9.32
C ILE A 456 32.09 -14.08 10.56
N VAL A 457 33.21 -13.37 10.47
CA VAL A 457 34.36 -13.34 11.39
C VAL A 457 34.01 -12.72 12.73
#